data_AF-A0A352NHL5-F1
#
_entry.id   AF-A0A352NHL5-F1
#
_cell.length_a   1.000
_cell.length_b   1.000
_cell.length_c   1.000
_cell.angle_alpha   90.00
_cell.angle_beta   90.00
_cell.angle_gamma   90.00
#
_symmetry.space_group_name_H-M   'P 1'
#
loop_
_entity.id
_entity.type
_entity.pdbx_description
1 polymer ?
#
loop_
_entity_poly.entity_id
_entity_poly.type
_entity_poly.pdbx_seq_one_letter_code
_entity_poly.pdbx_strand_id
1 'polypeptide(L)'
;GKSTFINALLGTQLLPTAIVPLTAIPTVLRYGENLGVYAIHRNGVIEEISLEQMPDFVTEKGNPKNIKGVREVQISYPSEFLKQGIILVDTPGVGSVYQHNTETAYAYLPNSDAAAFIISIDAPLSKIELEYLKEVSKYVNKLFYILNKVDIATAEDVTEAGAFALETLKSQLGGEDYELFPLSARQALQGRTGVGKAILL
;
A
#
# COMPACT_ATOMS: atom_id res chain seq x y z
N GLY A 1 6.91 0.31 1.49
CA GLY A 1 6.06 -0.65 2.23
C GLY A 1 4.91 -1.12 1.38
N LYS A 2 3.88 -0.27 1.22
CA LYS A 2 2.62 -0.55 0.51
C LYS A 2 2.78 -0.95 -0.95
N SER A 3 3.42 -0.10 -1.76
CA SER A 3 3.65 -0.39 -3.18
C SER A 3 4.46 -1.68 -3.39
N THR A 4 5.46 -1.95 -2.54
CA THR A 4 6.23 -3.21 -2.56
C THR A 4 5.36 -4.43 -2.23
N PHE A 5 4.47 -4.31 -1.25
CA PHE A 5 3.52 -5.37 -0.88
C PHE A 5 2.54 -5.67 -2.03
N ILE A 6 1.99 -4.64 -2.68
CA ILE A 6 1.11 -4.82 -3.84
C ILE A 6 1.86 -5.48 -5.00
N ASN A 7 3.08 -5.03 -5.30
CA ASN A 7 3.94 -5.68 -6.29
C ASN A 7 4.17 -7.16 -5.96
N ALA A 8 4.41 -7.48 -4.67
CA ALA A 8 4.56 -8.86 -4.22
C ALA A 8 3.27 -9.67 -4.39
N LEU A 9 2.09 -9.11 -4.11
CA LEU A 9 0.79 -9.77 -4.34
C LEU A 9 0.55 -10.06 -5.83
N LEU A 10 0.98 -9.17 -6.72
CA LEU A 10 0.84 -9.34 -8.16
C LEU A 10 1.96 -10.19 -8.78
N GLY A 11 3.10 -10.34 -8.09
CA GLY A 11 4.28 -11.03 -8.61
C GLY A 11 4.99 -10.27 -9.73
N THR A 12 4.85 -8.94 -9.77
CA THR A 12 5.43 -8.07 -10.80
C THR A 12 5.72 -6.69 -10.23
N GLN A 13 6.65 -5.96 -10.85
CA GLN A 13 7.03 -4.60 -10.44
C GLN A 13 6.27 -3.57 -11.27
N LEU A 14 5.02 -3.29 -10.90
CA LEU A 14 4.20 -2.26 -11.55
C LEU A 14 4.33 -0.92 -10.83
N LEU A 15 4.23 -0.92 -9.50
CA LEU A 15 4.26 0.30 -8.70
C LEU A 15 5.70 0.72 -8.39
N PRO A 16 5.99 2.03 -8.34
CA PRO A 16 7.32 2.52 -8.00
C PRO A 16 7.61 2.23 -6.52
N THR A 17 8.81 1.74 -6.23
CA THR A 17 9.24 1.45 -4.85
C THR A 17 10.54 2.21 -4.55
N ALA A 18 10.51 3.15 -3.60
CA ALA A 18 11.73 3.73 -3.04
C ALA A 18 11.57 4.05 -1.54
N ILE A 19 12.70 4.39 -0.92
CA ILE A 19 12.83 4.67 0.52
C ILE A 19 12.25 6.04 0.88
N VAL A 20 12.33 7.01 -0.03
CA VAL A 20 11.72 8.35 0.12
C VAL A 20 10.21 8.22 -0.14
N PRO A 21 9.30 8.88 0.61
CA PRO A 21 7.87 8.76 0.38
C PRO A 21 7.50 9.05 -1.08
N LEU A 22 7.08 8.00 -1.79
CA LEU A 22 6.84 8.04 -3.24
C LEU A 22 5.36 8.02 -3.62
N THR A 23 4.41 7.74 -2.74
CA THR A 23 3.00 7.72 -3.16
C THR A 23 2.34 9.01 -2.70
N ALA A 24 2.13 9.95 -3.62
CA ALA A 24 1.37 11.18 -3.42
C ALA A 24 0.00 11.09 -4.11
N ILE A 25 -0.09 10.32 -5.19
CA ILE A 25 -1.33 10.08 -5.93
C ILE A 25 -1.76 8.62 -5.76
N PRO A 26 -3.05 8.36 -5.45
CA PRO A 26 -3.59 7.01 -5.42
C PRO A 26 -3.41 6.32 -6.76
N THR A 27 -3.05 5.04 -6.69
CA THR A 27 -2.93 4.19 -7.87
C THR A 27 -3.92 3.02 -7.75
N VAL A 28 -4.83 2.93 -8.71
CA VAL A 28 -5.88 1.90 -8.77
C VAL A 28 -5.46 0.83 -9.78
N LEU A 29 -5.36 -0.41 -9.35
CA LEU A 29 -5.01 -1.54 -10.18
C LEU A 29 -6.23 -2.44 -10.35
N ARG A 30 -6.58 -2.73 -11.60
CA ARG A 30 -7.70 -3.60 -11.98
C ARG A 30 -7.28 -4.59 -13.05
N TYR A 31 -8.09 -5.61 -13.24
CA TYR A 31 -7.89 -6.54 -14.35
C TYR A 31 -8.07 -5.83 -15.70
N GLY A 32 -7.22 -6.20 -16.66
CA GLY A 32 -7.42 -5.95 -18.08
C GLY A 32 -6.56 -6.90 -18.90
N GLU A 33 -6.99 -7.20 -20.12
CA GLU A 33 -6.30 -8.17 -20.99
C GLU A 33 -4.89 -7.70 -21.39
N ASN A 34 -4.68 -6.37 -21.43
CA ASN A 34 -3.42 -5.74 -21.76
C ASN A 34 -2.98 -4.77 -20.65
N LEU A 35 -1.67 -4.58 -20.54
CA LEU A 35 -1.10 -3.54 -19.70
C LEU A 35 -1.51 -2.17 -20.26
N GLY A 36 -2.15 -1.35 -19.44
CA GLY A 36 -2.48 0.03 -19.75
C GLY A 36 -2.32 0.89 -18.50
N VAL A 37 -1.80 2.09 -18.64
CA VAL A 37 -1.59 3.03 -17.54
C VAL A 37 -2.19 4.38 -17.92
N TYR A 38 -3.07 4.91 -17.06
CA TYR A 38 -3.84 6.10 -17.35
C TYR A 38 -3.77 7.08 -16.17
N ALA A 39 -3.28 8.29 -16.40
CA ALA A 39 -3.41 9.38 -15.45
C ALA A 39 -4.77 10.06 -15.62
N ILE A 40 -5.57 10.05 -14.56
CA ILE A 40 -6.88 10.70 -14.54
C ILE A 40 -6.73 12.05 -13.86
N HIS A 41 -6.90 13.14 -14.59
CA HIS A 41 -6.77 14.49 -14.04
C HIS A 41 -8.07 14.97 -13.38
N ARG A 42 -7.95 15.92 -12.45
CA ARG A 42 -9.07 16.52 -11.72
C ARG A 42 -10.06 17.26 -12.63
N ASN A 43 -9.60 17.71 -13.80
CA ASN A 43 -10.44 18.33 -14.83
C ASN A 43 -11.16 17.31 -15.73
N GLY A 44 -11.00 16.00 -15.47
CA GLY A 44 -11.61 14.92 -16.25
C GLY A 44 -10.80 14.46 -17.46
N VAL A 45 -9.66 15.08 -17.77
CA VAL A 45 -8.76 14.61 -18.83
C VAL A 45 -8.16 13.27 -18.44
N ILE A 46 -8.13 12.34 -19.38
CA ILE A 46 -7.48 11.03 -19.26
C ILE A 46 -6.26 11.05 -20.17
N GLU A 47 -5.07 10.89 -19.59
CA GLU A 47 -3.80 10.80 -20.30
C GLU A 47 -3.31 9.35 -20.23
N GLU A 48 -3.15 8.70 -21.39
CA GLU A 48 -2.47 7.41 -21.46
C GLU A 48 -0.96 7.64 -21.36
N ILE A 49 -0.32 6.94 -20.43
CA ILE A 49 1.10 7.07 -20.12
C ILE A 49 1.77 5.70 -20.13
N SER A 50 3.09 5.67 -20.27
CA SER A 50 3.85 4.43 -20.09
C SER A 50 4.10 4.13 -18.61
N LEU A 51 4.44 2.88 -18.30
CA LEU A 51 4.80 2.47 -16.93
C LEU A 51 6.04 3.23 -16.44
N GLU A 52 6.99 3.51 -17.33
CA GLU A 52 8.21 4.26 -17.06
C GLU A 52 7.94 5.74 -16.75
N GLN A 53 6.89 6.31 -17.32
CA GLN A 53 6.46 7.69 -17.06
C GLN A 53 5.68 7.82 -15.76
N MET A 54 5.02 6.75 -15.30
CA MET A 54 4.17 6.77 -14.12
C MET A 54 4.80 7.41 -12.85
N PRO A 55 6.08 7.19 -12.51
CA PRO A 55 6.72 7.86 -11.40
C PRO A 55 6.64 9.40 -11.45
N ASP A 56 6.57 9.98 -12.65
CA ASP A 56 6.43 11.43 -12.87
C ASP A 56 5.03 11.96 -12.54
N PHE A 57 4.08 11.07 -12.26
CA PHE A 57 2.69 11.42 -11.93
C PHE A 57 2.38 11.06 -10.48
N VAL A 58 2.79 9.87 -10.02
CA VAL A 58 2.36 9.34 -8.72
C VAL A 58 3.26 9.73 -7.55
N THR A 59 4.48 10.17 -7.83
CA THR A 59 5.49 10.44 -6.80
C THR A 59 5.64 11.89 -6.43
N GLU A 60 5.97 12.16 -5.16
CA GLU A 60 6.26 13.52 -4.71
C GLU A 60 7.47 14.12 -5.45
N LYS A 61 8.44 13.29 -5.85
CA LYS A 61 9.58 13.73 -6.65
C LYS A 61 9.17 14.15 -8.07
N GLY A 62 8.28 13.38 -8.70
CA GLY A 62 7.84 13.59 -10.08
C GLY A 62 6.71 14.61 -10.24
N ASN A 63 5.83 14.68 -9.25
CA ASN A 63 4.64 15.52 -9.21
C ASN A 63 4.49 16.15 -7.81
N PRO A 64 5.42 17.03 -7.41
CA PRO A 64 5.43 17.62 -6.08
C PRO A 64 4.14 18.37 -5.81
N LYS A 65 3.55 18.16 -4.62
CA LYS A 65 2.26 18.77 -4.23
C LYS A 65 1.13 18.61 -5.26
N ASN A 66 1.23 17.59 -6.12
CA ASN A 66 0.29 17.36 -7.20
C ASN A 66 0.08 18.55 -8.16
N ILE A 67 1.15 19.24 -8.57
CA ILE A 67 1.07 20.35 -9.55
C ILE A 67 0.44 19.95 -10.89
N LYS A 68 0.53 18.67 -11.27
CA LYS A 68 -0.08 18.14 -12.51
C LYS A 68 -1.60 17.94 -12.40
N GLY A 69 -2.18 18.14 -11.21
CA GLY A 69 -3.63 18.03 -10.99
C GLY A 69 -4.16 16.63 -11.26
N VAL A 70 -3.38 15.60 -10.95
CA VAL A 70 -3.76 14.20 -11.12
C VAL A 70 -4.66 13.79 -9.96
N ARG A 71 -5.82 13.21 -10.25
CA ARG A 71 -6.74 12.67 -9.24
C ARG A 71 -6.27 11.29 -8.80
N GLU A 72 -6.01 10.42 -9.76
CA GLU A 72 -5.56 9.04 -9.57
C GLU A 72 -4.83 8.54 -10.81
N VAL A 73 -4.01 7.52 -10.67
CA VAL A 73 -3.51 6.73 -11.80
C VAL A 73 -4.21 5.37 -11.81
N GLN A 74 -4.64 4.91 -12.98
CA GLN A 74 -5.28 3.62 -13.15
C GLN A 74 -4.37 2.70 -13.97
N ILE A 75 -4.16 1.48 -13.49
CA ILE A 75 -3.40 0.43 -14.18
C ILE A 75 -4.35 -0.72 -14.49
N SER A 76 -4.44 -1.10 -15.76
CA SER A 76 -5.00 -2.40 -16.16
C SER A 76 -3.85 -3.39 -16.33
N TYR A 77 -3.98 -4.60 -15.78
CA TYR A 77 -2.93 -5.62 -15.88
C TYR A 77 -3.50 -7.04 -15.93
N PRO A 78 -2.97 -7.93 -16.79
CA PRO A 78 -3.43 -9.31 -16.92
C PRO A 78 -2.92 -10.17 -15.75
N SER A 79 -3.56 -10.03 -14.59
CA SER A 79 -3.29 -10.83 -13.39
C SER A 79 -4.46 -11.74 -13.05
N GLU A 80 -4.20 -13.04 -12.85
CA GLU A 80 -5.21 -14.00 -12.37
C GLU A 80 -5.73 -13.64 -10.97
N PHE A 81 -4.96 -12.89 -10.18
CA PHE A 81 -5.44 -12.36 -8.90
C PHE A 81 -6.49 -11.26 -9.12
N LEU A 82 -6.21 -10.29 -9.98
CA LEU A 82 -7.15 -9.20 -10.29
C LEU A 82 -8.38 -9.69 -11.08
N LYS A 83 -8.21 -10.73 -11.90
CA LYS A 83 -9.28 -11.34 -12.72
C LYS A 83 -10.44 -11.89 -11.90
N GLN A 84 -10.22 -12.17 -10.62
CA GLN A 84 -11.26 -12.61 -9.68
C GLN A 84 -12.19 -11.46 -9.23
N GLY A 85 -12.11 -10.29 -9.85
CA GLY A 85 -12.89 -9.10 -9.50
C GLY A 85 -12.25 -8.24 -8.40
N ILE A 86 -10.97 -8.48 -8.09
CA ILE A 86 -10.24 -7.72 -7.07
C ILE A 86 -9.71 -6.42 -7.69
N ILE A 87 -9.96 -5.30 -7.00
CA ILE A 87 -9.37 -4.00 -7.29
C ILE A 87 -8.43 -3.66 -6.15
N LEU A 88 -7.17 -3.36 -6.46
CA LEU A 88 -6.19 -2.91 -5.48
C LEU A 88 -6.03 -1.40 -5.58
N VAL A 89 -5.95 -0.73 -4.44
CA VAL A 89 -5.69 0.71 -4.37
C VAL A 89 -4.43 0.93 -3.52
N ASP A 90 -3.35 1.40 -4.14
CA ASP A 90 -2.20 1.92 -3.41
C ASP A 90 -2.49 3.38 -3.04
N THR A 91 -2.52 3.68 -1.75
CA THR A 91 -2.81 5.02 -1.23
C THR A 91 -1.53 5.71 -0.76
N PRO A 92 -1.50 7.05 -0.77
CA PRO A 92 -0.46 7.82 -0.10
C PRO A 92 -0.27 7.41 1.37
N GLY A 93 0.94 7.62 1.91
CA GLY A 93 1.19 7.41 3.33
C GLY A 93 0.41 8.39 4.21
N VAL A 94 -0.29 7.87 5.23
CA VAL A 94 -0.89 8.70 6.28
C VAL A 94 0.20 9.29 7.16
N GLY A 95 0.00 10.50 7.67
CA GLY A 95 1.02 11.21 8.44
C GLY A 95 2.18 11.77 7.62
N SER A 96 2.05 11.82 6.29
CA SER A 96 2.97 12.62 5.47
C SER A 96 2.87 14.10 5.83
N VAL A 97 3.93 14.88 5.58
CA VAL A 97 3.99 16.34 5.81
C VAL A 97 2.84 17.09 5.11
N TYR A 98 2.23 16.49 4.09
CA TYR A 98 1.20 17.11 3.28
C TYR A 98 -0.20 16.58 3.63
N GLN A 99 -1.09 17.47 4.09
CA GLN A 99 -2.47 17.15 4.47
C GLN A 99 -3.29 16.49 3.34
N HIS A 100 -3.06 16.90 2.08
CA HIS A 100 -3.78 16.35 0.93
C HIS A 100 -3.57 14.83 0.73
N ASN A 101 -2.42 14.29 1.14
CA ASN A 101 -2.15 12.85 1.05
C ASN A 101 -3.06 12.07 2.00
N THR A 102 -3.25 12.59 3.21
CA THR A 102 -4.16 12.03 4.20
C THR A 102 -5.58 12.05 3.66
N GLU A 103 -6.11 13.21 3.24
CA GLU A 103 -7.48 13.33 2.70
C GLU A 103 -7.75 12.35 1.56
N THR A 104 -6.77 12.17 0.67
CA THR A 104 -6.92 11.27 -0.47
C THR A 104 -6.96 9.80 -0.02
N ALA A 105 -6.18 9.40 0.98
CA ALA A 105 -6.26 8.06 1.55
C ALA A 105 -7.62 7.80 2.23
N TYR A 106 -8.23 8.80 2.86
CA TYR A 106 -9.57 8.71 3.45
C TYR A 106 -10.68 8.56 2.39
N ALA A 107 -10.54 9.21 1.23
CA ALA A 107 -11.56 9.21 0.18
C ALA A 107 -11.87 7.81 -0.41
N TYR A 108 -10.95 6.86 -0.29
CA TYR A 108 -11.16 5.47 -0.74
C TYR A 108 -11.85 4.58 0.30
N LEU A 109 -11.82 4.95 1.58
CA LEU A 109 -12.34 4.09 2.66
C LEU A 109 -13.85 3.77 2.52
N PRO A 110 -14.74 4.73 2.20
CA PRO A 110 -16.18 4.44 2.11
C PRO A 110 -16.55 3.41 1.02
N ASN A 111 -15.68 3.21 0.04
CA ASN A 111 -15.89 2.30 -1.09
C ASN A 111 -15.00 1.05 -1.00
N SER A 112 -14.38 0.77 0.16
CA SER A 112 -13.44 -0.35 0.34
C SER A 112 -14.08 -1.51 1.11
N ASP A 113 -14.07 -2.72 0.54
CA ASP A 113 -14.57 -3.93 1.21
C ASP A 113 -13.61 -4.44 2.29
N ALA A 114 -12.30 -4.26 2.07
CA ALA A 114 -11.24 -4.67 2.97
C ALA A 114 -10.05 -3.71 2.88
N ALA A 115 -9.24 -3.65 3.94
CA ALA A 115 -8.04 -2.83 4.00
C ALA A 115 -6.86 -3.64 4.56
N ALA A 116 -5.67 -3.38 4.02
CA ALA A 116 -4.41 -3.94 4.49
C ALA A 116 -3.58 -2.83 5.12
N PHE A 117 -3.45 -2.85 6.44
CA PHE A 117 -2.67 -1.87 7.18
C PHE A 117 -1.24 -2.38 7.36
N ILE A 118 -0.28 -1.66 6.78
CA ILE A 118 1.13 -2.09 6.75
C ILE A 118 1.93 -1.31 7.79
N ILE A 119 2.36 -2.02 8.83
CA ILE A 119 3.21 -1.57 9.91
C ILE A 119 4.65 -1.93 9.57
N SER A 120 5.61 -1.07 9.88
CA SER A 120 7.03 -1.33 9.64
C SER A 120 7.67 -1.84 10.92
N ILE A 121 8.43 -2.94 10.89
CA ILE A 121 9.06 -3.47 12.12
C ILE A 121 10.09 -2.52 12.76
N ASP A 122 10.71 -1.67 11.96
CA ASP A 122 11.70 -0.68 12.39
C ASP A 122 11.09 0.62 12.95
N ALA A 123 9.76 0.73 13.02
CA ALA A 123 9.09 1.92 13.55
C ALA A 123 7.83 1.55 14.37
N PRO A 124 7.70 2.04 15.61
CA PRO A 124 6.47 1.85 16.37
C PRO A 124 5.30 2.59 15.71
N LEU A 125 4.08 2.10 15.95
CA LEU A 125 2.85 2.77 15.51
C LEU A 125 2.79 4.20 16.06
N SER A 126 2.71 5.18 15.17
CA SER A 126 2.54 6.58 15.55
C SER A 126 1.11 6.90 15.98
N LYS A 127 0.92 7.99 16.74
CA LYS A 127 -0.42 8.47 17.11
C LYS A 127 -1.31 8.74 15.89
N ILE A 128 -0.73 9.31 14.82
CA ILE A 128 -1.45 9.62 13.58
C ILE A 128 -1.93 8.33 12.89
N GLU A 129 -1.09 7.29 12.85
CA GLU A 129 -1.47 5.98 12.31
C GLU A 129 -2.56 5.31 13.14
N LEU A 130 -2.48 5.41 14.47
CA LEU A 130 -3.52 4.90 15.37
C LEU A 130 -4.86 5.63 15.20
N GLU A 131 -4.84 6.95 15.08
CA GLU A 131 -6.04 7.75 14.77
C GLU A 131 -6.61 7.38 13.39
N TYR A 132 -5.75 7.22 12.39
CA TYR A 132 -6.17 6.75 11.06
C TYR A 132 -6.83 5.37 11.13
N LEU A 133 -6.23 4.43 11.86
CA LEU A 133 -6.80 3.10 12.07
C LEU A 133 -8.18 3.12 12.72
N LYS A 134 -8.41 4.02 13.70
CA LYS A 134 -9.74 4.22 14.32
C LYS A 134 -10.78 4.69 13.31
N GLU A 135 -10.38 5.48 12.32
CA GLU A 135 -11.31 5.90 11.29
C GLU A 135 -11.53 4.80 10.26
N VAL A 136 -10.48 4.10 9.82
CA VAL A 136 -10.57 2.97 8.88
C VAL A 136 -11.54 1.91 9.39
N SER A 137 -11.49 1.56 10.67
CA SER A 137 -12.38 0.54 11.27
C SER A 137 -13.86 0.92 11.27
N LYS A 138 -14.22 2.19 11.04
CA LYS A 138 -15.62 2.63 10.89
C LYS A 138 -16.16 2.42 9.47
N TYR A 139 -15.28 2.40 8.48
CA TYR A 139 -15.66 2.27 7.06
C TYR A 139 -15.50 0.84 6.56
N VAL A 140 -14.49 0.12 7.06
CA VAL A 140 -14.08 -1.17 6.52
C VAL A 140 -14.28 -2.26 7.56
N ASN A 141 -15.10 -3.26 7.20
CA ASN A 141 -15.41 -4.39 8.09
C ASN A 141 -14.26 -5.39 8.22
N LYS A 142 -13.36 -5.46 7.22
CA LYS A 142 -12.25 -6.41 7.19
C LYS A 142 -10.91 -5.70 7.10
N LEU A 143 -10.14 -5.75 8.19
CA LEU A 143 -8.84 -5.10 8.29
C LEU A 143 -7.77 -6.16 8.57
N PHE A 144 -6.76 -6.20 7.71
CA PHE A 144 -5.57 -7.05 7.87
C PHE A 144 -4.41 -6.21 8.37
N TYR A 145 -3.67 -6.70 9.36
CA TYR A 145 -2.48 -6.03 9.87
C TYR A 145 -1.24 -6.76 9.41
N ILE A 146 -0.32 -6.07 8.74
CA ILE A 146 0.91 -6.65 8.20
C ILE A 146 2.10 -6.01 8.89
N LEU A 147 2.89 -6.79 9.62
CA LEU A 147 4.19 -6.37 10.14
C LEU A 147 5.23 -6.61 9.05
N ASN A 148 5.63 -5.56 8.36
CA ASN A 148 6.48 -5.60 7.19
C ASN A 148 7.96 -5.36 7.53
N LYS A 149 8.84 -5.72 6.58
CA LYS A 149 10.30 -5.66 6.67
C LYS A 149 10.92 -6.58 7.72
N VAL A 150 10.26 -7.67 8.09
CA VAL A 150 10.78 -8.62 9.10
C VAL A 150 12.16 -9.20 8.75
N ASP A 151 12.55 -9.13 7.49
CA ASP A 151 13.87 -9.54 6.99
C ASP A 151 15.06 -8.73 7.52
N ILE A 152 14.83 -7.61 8.21
CA ILE A 152 15.89 -6.81 8.82
C ILE A 152 16.11 -7.13 10.31
N ALA A 153 15.34 -8.08 10.86
CA ALA A 153 15.31 -8.39 12.29
C ALA A 153 15.48 -9.91 12.52
N THR A 154 15.83 -10.30 13.75
CA THR A 154 15.88 -11.71 14.15
C THR A 154 14.47 -12.26 14.39
N ALA A 155 14.31 -13.59 14.46
CA ALA A 155 13.00 -14.20 14.71
C ALA A 155 12.45 -13.81 16.10
N GLU A 156 13.34 -13.67 17.08
CA GLU A 156 13.06 -13.19 18.42
C GLU A 156 12.55 -11.74 18.38
N ASP A 157 13.27 -10.85 17.69
CA ASP A 157 12.87 -9.43 17.55
C ASP A 157 11.52 -9.29 16.82
N VAL A 158 11.26 -10.11 15.80
CA VAL A 158 9.96 -10.13 15.08
C VAL A 158 8.83 -10.53 16.01
N THR A 159 9.06 -11.50 16.89
CA THR A 159 8.08 -11.95 17.87
C THR A 159 7.80 -10.85 18.90
N GLU A 160 8.84 -10.21 19.43
CA GLU A 160 8.72 -9.11 20.40
C GLU A 160 8.02 -7.88 19.79
N ALA A 161 8.46 -7.44 18.61
CA ALA A 161 7.86 -6.32 17.91
C ALA A 161 6.39 -6.59 17.53
N GLY A 162 6.08 -7.83 17.13
CA GLY A 162 4.72 -8.26 16.84
C GLY A 162 3.82 -8.23 18.08
N ALA A 163 4.30 -8.74 19.22
CA ALA A 163 3.59 -8.70 20.49
C ALA A 163 3.32 -7.25 20.94
N PHE A 164 4.33 -6.39 20.85
CA PHE A 164 4.21 -4.97 21.17
C PHE A 164 3.20 -4.24 20.27
N ALA A 165 3.23 -4.50 18.96
CA ALA A 165 2.27 -3.93 18.02
C ALA A 165 0.83 -4.38 18.33
N LEU A 166 0.63 -5.67 18.63
CA LEU A 166 -0.67 -6.22 19.03
C LEU A 166 -1.19 -5.60 20.33
N GLU A 167 -0.35 -5.45 21.35
CA GLU A 167 -0.71 -4.78 22.60
C GLU A 167 -1.09 -3.31 22.38
N THR A 168 -0.33 -2.62 21.52
CA THR A 168 -0.64 -1.23 21.13
C THR A 168 -1.99 -1.14 20.43
N LEU A 169 -2.28 -2.03 19.48
CA LEU A 169 -3.58 -2.07 18.80
C LEU A 169 -4.72 -2.33 19.79
N LYS A 170 -4.59 -3.34 20.65
CA LYS A 170 -5.59 -3.68 21.67
C LYS A 170 -5.86 -2.53 22.63
N SER A 171 -4.82 -1.91 23.16
CA SER A 171 -4.95 -0.83 24.14
C SER A 171 -5.52 0.47 23.55
N GLN A 172 -5.21 0.78 22.29
CA GLN A 172 -5.59 2.05 21.67
C GLN A 172 -6.90 1.98 20.89
N LEU A 173 -7.22 0.82 20.29
CA LEU A 173 -8.39 0.63 19.43
C LEU A 173 -9.50 -0.18 20.12
N GLY A 174 -9.20 -0.94 21.18
CA GLY A 174 -10.15 -1.85 21.86
C GLY A 174 -10.42 -3.13 21.04
N GLY A 175 -11.19 -4.09 21.59
CA GLY A 175 -11.47 -5.37 20.92
C GLY A 175 -10.40 -6.44 21.17
N GLU A 176 -10.72 -7.71 20.90
CA GLU A 176 -9.89 -8.84 21.36
C GLU A 176 -9.23 -9.69 20.26
N ASP A 177 -9.61 -9.54 18.99
CA ASP A 177 -9.15 -10.40 17.89
C ASP A 177 -8.36 -9.63 16.81
N TYR A 178 -7.12 -9.26 17.16
CA TYR A 178 -6.15 -8.72 16.19
C TYR A 178 -5.24 -9.83 15.69
N GLU A 179 -5.24 -10.07 14.39
CA GLU A 179 -4.27 -10.94 13.74
C GLU A 179 -3.22 -10.11 13.00
N LEU A 180 -1.95 -10.34 13.31
CA LEU A 180 -0.81 -9.64 12.73
C LEU A 180 0.01 -10.63 11.90
N PHE A 181 0.18 -10.32 10.62
CA PHE A 181 0.92 -11.16 9.68
C PHE A 181 2.35 -10.63 9.50
N PRO A 182 3.38 -11.29 10.06
CA PRO A 182 4.77 -10.93 9.78
C PRO A 182 5.12 -11.28 8.33
N LEU A 183 5.70 -10.33 7.60
CA LEU A 183 6.02 -10.51 6.18
C LEU A 183 7.25 -9.68 5.78
N SER A 184 8.05 -10.22 4.87
CA SER A 184 8.96 -9.41 4.05
C SER A 184 8.37 -9.21 2.66
N ALA A 185 7.77 -8.05 2.41
CA ALA A 185 7.29 -7.72 1.05
C ALA A 185 8.43 -7.74 0.02
N ARG A 186 9.66 -7.42 0.46
CA ARG A 186 10.86 -7.44 -0.37
C ARG A 186 11.21 -8.86 -0.81
N GLN A 187 11.35 -9.79 0.13
CA GLN A 187 11.67 -11.19 -0.17
C GLN A 187 10.53 -11.87 -0.93
N ALA A 188 9.26 -11.60 -0.55
CA ALA A 188 8.11 -12.14 -1.27
C ALA A 188 8.07 -11.69 -2.74
N LEU A 189 8.37 -10.42 -3.01
CA LEU A 189 8.48 -9.92 -4.39
C LEU A 189 9.63 -10.59 -5.14
N GLN A 190 10.82 -10.68 -4.52
CA GLN A 190 12.00 -11.35 -5.09
C GLN A 190 11.73 -12.81 -5.47
N GLY A 191 11.08 -13.57 -4.58
CA GLY A 191 10.72 -14.96 -4.83
C GLY A 191 9.72 -15.11 -5.98
N ARG A 192 8.77 -14.16 -6.12
CA ARG A 192 7.73 -14.22 -7.16
C ARG A 192 8.16 -13.69 -8.53
N THR A 193 9.07 -12.72 -8.59
CA THR A 193 9.62 -12.23 -9.87
C THR A 193 10.80 -13.07 -10.36
N GLY A 194 11.20 -14.10 -9.62
CA GLY A 194 12.33 -14.97 -9.97
C GLY A 194 13.70 -14.36 -9.71
N VAL A 195 13.77 -13.16 -9.12
CA VAL A 195 15.02 -12.55 -8.62
C VAL A 195 15.30 -13.14 -7.24
N GLY A 196 15.62 -14.44 -7.20
CA GLY A 196 15.82 -15.20 -5.97
C GLY A 196 15.01 -16.48 -5.98
N LYS A 197 15.47 -17.50 -6.74
CA LYS A 197 15.06 -18.89 -6.51
C LYS A 197 15.56 -19.34 -5.14
N ALA A 198 14.87 -18.95 -4.07
CA ALA A 198 14.90 -19.63 -2.78
C ALA A 198 13.80 -19.05 -1.89
N ILE A 199 12.89 -19.95 -1.49
CA ILE A 199 12.06 -19.91 -0.28
C ILE A 199 10.75 -19.11 -0.40
N LEU A 200 9.65 -19.87 -0.54
CA LEU A 200 8.45 -19.72 0.30
C LEU A 200 7.54 -20.95 0.12
N LEU A 201 7.70 -21.91 1.05
CA LEU A 201 6.62 -22.68 1.67
C LEU A 201 6.91 -22.66 3.17
#